data_AF-A0AAV6FQG5-F1
#
_entry.id   AF-A0AAV6FQG5-F1
#
_cell.length_a   1.000
_cell.length_b   1.000
_cell.length_c   1.000
_cell.angle_alpha   90.00
_cell.angle_beta   90.00
_cell.angle_gamma   90.00
#
_symmetry.space_group_name_H-M   'P 1'
#
loop_
_entity.id
_entity.type
_entity.pdbx_description
1 polymer ?
#
loop_
_entity_poly.entity_id
_entity_poly.type
_entity_poly.pdbx_seq_one_letter_code
_entity_poly.pdbx_strand_id
1 'polypeptide(L)'
;MIATPFVIHTDVQTRGSVTSVQGAVDYYSFSVPVGRGTGTAYATSGEGRITAVRVWEQNNNQITGFQLKYGFAWTPCVGQNSTDRVEITLFDNEAI
;
A
#
# COMPACT_ATOMS: atom_id res chain seq x y z
N MET A 1 -14.95 -2.28 -24.18
CA MET A 1 -15.55 -1.11 -23.51
C MET A 1 -14.41 -0.40 -22.79
N ILE A 2 -13.96 0.73 -23.30
CA ILE A 2 -12.79 1.47 -22.83
C ILE A 2 -13.32 2.79 -22.30
N ALA A 3 -13.11 3.08 -21.02
CA ALA A 3 -13.40 4.39 -20.44
C ALA A 3 -12.06 5.00 -20.01
N THR A 4 -11.72 6.12 -20.63
CA THR A 4 -10.56 6.99 -20.38
C THR A 4 -10.62 7.67 -19.00
N PRO A 5 -9.50 7.93 -18.31
CA PRO A 5 -9.50 8.70 -17.08
C PRO A 5 -9.58 10.20 -17.39
N PHE A 6 -10.33 10.94 -16.58
CA PHE A 6 -10.40 12.41 -16.63
C PHE A 6 -10.55 12.94 -15.21
N VAL A 7 -9.57 13.70 -14.73
CA VAL A 7 -9.71 14.58 -13.57
C VAL A 7 -9.11 15.93 -13.97
N ILE A 8 -9.96 16.95 -14.05
CA ILE A 8 -9.55 18.36 -14.17
C ILE A 8 -9.39 18.93 -12.75
N HIS A 9 -8.25 19.56 -12.46
CA HIS A 9 -8.18 20.62 -11.46
C HIS A 9 -8.12 21.96 -12.22
N THR A 10 -9.22 22.71 -12.19
CA THR A 10 -9.29 24.10 -12.67
C THR A 10 -9.28 25.02 -11.47
N ASP A 11 -8.16 25.68 -11.20
CA ASP A 11 -8.14 26.79 -10.26
C ASP A 11 -8.46 28.10 -11.00
N VAL A 12 -9.72 28.54 -10.89
CA VAL A 12 -10.10 29.93 -11.18
C VAL A 12 -9.76 30.76 -9.95
N GLN A 13 -8.64 31.48 -10.00
CA GLN A 13 -8.27 32.42 -8.93
C GLN A 13 -8.95 33.78 -9.19
N THR A 14 -10.11 34.02 -8.56
CA THR A 14 -10.73 35.35 -8.47
C THR A 14 -10.81 35.83 -7.03
N ARG A 15 -9.96 36.82 -6.72
CA ARG A 15 -9.96 37.81 -5.63
C ARG A 15 -11.00 37.61 -4.51
N GLY A 16 -10.49 37.15 -3.37
CA GLY A 16 -10.98 37.41 -2.02
C GLY A 16 -9.87 36.96 -1.08
N SER A 17 -9.60 37.67 0.02
CA SER A 17 -8.61 37.26 1.00
C SER A 17 -9.03 35.94 1.64
N VAL A 18 -8.67 34.84 1.00
CA VAL A 18 -8.67 33.52 1.61
C VAL A 18 -7.45 33.53 2.50
N THR A 19 -7.67 33.54 3.82
CA THR A 19 -6.67 32.94 4.71
C THR A 19 -6.60 31.49 4.26
N SER A 20 -5.72 31.19 3.30
CA SER A 20 -5.37 29.82 3.02
C SER A 20 -4.95 29.28 4.36
N VAL A 21 -5.55 28.18 4.81
CA VAL A 21 -4.84 27.33 5.74
C VAL A 21 -3.68 26.79 4.93
N GLN A 22 -2.64 27.60 4.81
CA GLN A 22 -1.39 27.28 4.20
C GLN A 22 -0.80 26.20 5.08
N GLY A 23 -0.82 24.96 4.58
CA GLY A 23 -0.08 23.86 5.20
C GLY A 23 -0.91 22.70 5.73
N ALA A 24 -2.00 22.28 5.07
CA ALA A 24 -2.28 20.85 5.06
C ALA A 24 -1.28 20.21 4.09
N VAL A 25 -0.08 19.90 4.58
CA VAL A 25 0.87 19.09 3.82
C VAL A 25 0.24 17.71 3.71
N ASP A 26 -0.03 17.26 2.49
CA ASP A 26 -0.38 15.86 2.25
C ASP A 26 0.86 15.01 2.55
N TYR A 27 0.91 14.47 3.78
CA TYR A 27 2.02 13.63 4.24
C TYR A 27 2.00 12.21 3.66
N TYR A 28 0.95 11.87 2.92
CA TYR A 28 0.75 10.54 2.36
C TYR A 28 0.87 10.56 0.85
N SER A 29 1.56 9.55 0.34
CA SER A 29 1.68 9.28 -1.08
C SER A 29 1.50 7.78 -1.33
N PHE A 30 1.18 7.43 -2.57
CA PHE A 30 1.10 6.05 -3.01
C PHE A 30 2.01 5.84 -4.21
N SER A 31 2.73 4.71 -4.21
CA SER A 31 3.42 4.23 -5.41
C SER A 31 2.39 3.66 -6.39
N VAL A 32 2.61 3.86 -7.70
CA VAL A 32 1.74 3.30 -8.73
C VAL A 32 1.74 1.76 -8.69
N PRO A 33 0.59 1.09 -8.94
CA PRO A 33 0.55 -0.37 -8.99
C PRO A 33 1.47 -0.95 -10.07
N VAL A 34 2.21 -2.01 -9.74
CA VAL A 34 3.07 -2.76 -10.67
C VAL A 34 2.52 -4.17 -10.89
N GLY A 35 2.39 -4.59 -12.14
CA GLY A 35 1.87 -5.91 -12.51
C GLY A 35 0.86 -5.87 -13.67
N ARG A 36 0.23 -7.02 -13.96
CA ARG A 36 -0.67 -7.17 -15.12
C ARG A 36 -2.09 -6.63 -14.90
N GLY A 37 -2.44 -6.24 -13.68
CA GLY A 37 -3.78 -5.75 -13.33
C GLY A 37 -4.88 -6.83 -13.31
N THR A 38 -4.51 -8.10 -13.09
CA THR A 38 -5.44 -9.23 -12.98
C THR A 38 -5.61 -9.69 -11.53
N GLY A 39 -6.70 -10.39 -11.22
CA GLY A 39 -6.99 -10.91 -9.88
C GLY A 39 -7.98 -10.04 -9.11
N THR A 40 -8.11 -10.30 -7.81
CA THR A 40 -9.00 -9.54 -6.91
C THR A 40 -8.23 -8.42 -6.23
N ALA A 41 -8.73 -7.20 -6.32
CA ALA A 41 -8.15 -6.06 -5.61
C ALA A 41 -8.25 -6.26 -4.09
N TYR A 42 -7.23 -5.80 -3.36
CA TYR A 42 -7.16 -5.86 -1.91
C TYR A 42 -6.57 -4.57 -1.33
N ALA A 43 -6.87 -4.31 -0.07
CA ALA A 43 -6.20 -3.31 0.76
C ALA A 43 -6.03 -3.91 2.16
N THR A 44 -4.93 -3.60 2.84
CA THR A 44 -4.65 -4.10 4.19
C THR A 44 -4.02 -2.99 5.03
N SER A 45 -4.30 -3.03 6.33
CA SER A 45 -3.78 -2.10 7.33
C SER A 45 -3.74 -2.78 8.68
N GLY A 46 -3.03 -2.19 9.63
CA GLY A 46 -2.98 -2.66 11.02
C GLY A 46 -2.57 -1.54 11.97
N GLU A 47 -2.64 -1.84 13.26
CA GLU A 47 -2.31 -0.89 14.32
C GLU A 47 -0.82 -0.80 14.61
N GLY A 48 -0.27 0.42 14.63
CA GLY A 48 1.15 0.68 14.82
C GLY A 48 2.00 0.52 13.56
N ARG A 49 3.32 0.35 13.73
CA ARG A 49 4.27 0.20 12.61
C ARG A 49 4.32 -1.24 12.11
N ILE A 50 4.72 -1.40 10.85
CA ILE A 50 5.14 -2.71 10.33
C ILE A 50 6.37 -3.17 11.10
N THR A 51 6.39 -4.42 11.53
CA THR A 51 7.49 -5.05 12.30
C THR A 51 8.01 -6.34 11.67
N ALA A 52 7.26 -6.93 10.73
CA ALA A 52 7.70 -8.08 9.97
C ALA A 52 6.92 -8.18 8.66
N VAL A 53 7.52 -8.85 7.68
CA VAL A 53 6.90 -9.20 6.40
C VAL A 53 7.08 -10.70 6.21
N ARG A 54 6.02 -11.37 5.72
CA ARG A 54 6.15 -12.72 5.20
C ARG A 54 5.53 -12.85 3.84
N VAL A 55 6.14 -13.67 3.01
CA VAL A 55 5.73 -13.95 1.64
C VAL A 55 5.63 -15.44 1.42
N TRP A 56 4.68 -15.83 0.58
CA TRP A 56 4.62 -17.15 0.00
C TRP A 56 5.10 -17.08 -1.42
N GLU A 57 5.91 -18.06 -1.80
CA GLU A 57 6.38 -18.19 -3.17
C GLU A 57 6.02 -19.56 -3.74
N GLN A 58 5.93 -19.59 -5.06
CA GLN A 58 5.83 -20.83 -5.82
C GLN A 58 7.10 -21.02 -6.64
N ASN A 59 7.79 -22.14 -6.38
CA ASN A 59 8.96 -22.61 -7.14
C ASN A 59 10.05 -21.53 -7.31
N ASN A 60 10.28 -20.70 -6.29
CA ASN A 60 11.27 -19.61 -6.29
C ASN A 60 11.13 -18.63 -7.48
N ASN A 61 9.93 -18.44 -8.01
CA ASN A 61 9.69 -17.64 -9.22
C ASN A 61 8.60 -16.59 -9.05
N GLN A 62 7.55 -16.89 -8.29
CA GLN A 62 6.40 -16.00 -8.16
C GLN A 62 5.95 -15.90 -6.71
N ILE A 63 5.78 -14.67 -6.23
CA ILE A 63 5.09 -14.38 -4.98
C ILE A 63 3.60 -14.67 -5.19
N THR A 64 3.06 -15.59 -4.42
CA THR A 64 1.67 -16.04 -4.50
C THR A 64 0.79 -15.43 -3.41
N GLY A 65 1.40 -15.02 -2.29
CA GLY A 65 0.71 -14.34 -1.21
C GLY A 65 1.67 -13.64 -0.26
N PHE A 66 1.13 -12.81 0.63
CA PHE A 66 1.92 -12.12 1.65
C PHE A 66 1.07 -11.70 2.85
N GLN A 67 1.76 -11.39 3.95
CA GLN A 67 1.22 -10.71 5.12
C GLN A 67 2.21 -9.69 5.67
N LEU A 68 1.64 -8.69 6.34
CA LEU A 68 2.38 -7.72 7.13
C LEU A 68 2.07 -7.97 8.60
N LYS A 69 3.07 -7.76 9.45
CA LYS A 69 2.91 -7.75 10.91
C LYS A 69 2.92 -6.31 11.40
N TYR A 70 1.90 -5.93 12.14
CA TYR A 70 1.80 -4.63 12.79
C TYR A 70 1.92 -4.82 14.29
N GLY A 71 3.01 -4.30 14.87
CA GLY A 71 3.39 -4.62 16.25
C GLY A 71 3.57 -6.14 16.45
N PHE A 72 2.58 -6.79 17.07
CA PHE A 72 2.60 -8.23 17.36
C PHE A 72 1.62 -9.06 16.51
N ALA A 73 0.72 -8.42 15.76
CA ALA A 73 -0.36 -9.09 15.04
C ALA A 73 -0.11 -9.14 13.53
N TRP A 74 -0.37 -10.30 12.92
CA TRP A 74 -0.37 -10.46 11.47
C TRP A 74 -1.71 -10.02 10.88
N THR A 75 -1.69 -9.32 9.74
CA THR A 75 -2.90 -9.04 8.94
C THR A 75 -3.54 -10.34 8.43
N PRO A 76 -4.76 -10.33 7.88
CA PRO A 76 -5.23 -11.45 7.06
C PRO A 76 -4.27 -11.74 5.89
N CYS A 77 -4.26 -13.00 5.43
CA CYS A 77 -3.46 -13.40 4.28
C CYS A 77 -4.02 -12.81 2.98
N VAL A 78 -3.16 -12.16 2.21
CA VAL A 78 -3.48 -11.71 0.86
C VAL A 78 -2.87 -12.68 -0.13
N GLY A 79 -3.65 -13.14 -1.11
CA GLY A 79 -3.22 -14.14 -2.08
C GLY A 79 -3.30 -15.57 -1.54
N GLN A 80 -2.48 -16.46 -2.10
CA GLN A 80 -2.44 -17.89 -1.76
C GLN A 80 -1.31 -18.19 -0.78
N ASN A 81 -1.63 -18.94 0.28
CA ASN A 81 -0.69 -19.40 1.29
C ASN A 81 -0.33 -20.88 1.07
N SER A 82 0.64 -21.14 0.19
CA SER A 82 1.27 -22.46 0.00
C SER A 82 2.17 -22.83 1.20
N THR A 83 2.90 -23.93 1.12
CA THR A 83 3.76 -24.41 2.23
C THR A 83 5.01 -23.56 2.43
N ASP A 84 5.62 -23.10 1.33
CA ASP A 84 6.93 -22.46 1.37
C ASP A 84 6.74 -20.96 1.61
N ARG A 85 7.05 -20.53 2.84
CA ARG A 85 7.01 -19.13 3.24
C ARG A 85 8.38 -18.66 3.71
N VAL A 86 8.69 -17.41 3.38
CA VAL A 86 9.87 -16.70 3.86
C VAL A 86 9.40 -15.52 4.70
N GLU A 87 10.07 -15.29 5.83
CA GLU A 87 9.73 -14.26 6.79
C GLU A 87 10.97 -13.43 7.12
N ILE A 88 10.80 -12.11 7.20
CA ILE A 88 11.78 -11.18 7.73
C ILE A 88 11.16 -10.38 8.86
N THR A 89 11.88 -10.23 9.97
CA THR A 89 11.53 -9.33 11.07
C THR A 89 12.39 -8.09 10.97
N LEU A 90 11.78 -6.92 11.10
CA LEU A 90 12.45 -5.63 11.07
C LEU A 90 13.17 -5.38 12.39
N PHE A 91 14.32 -4.73 12.33
CA PHE A 91 15.02 -4.25 13.52
C PHE A 91 14.27 -3.10 14.20
N ASP A 92 14.70 -2.75 15.40
CA ASP A 92 14.14 -1.62 16.13
C ASP A 92 14.30 -0.32 15.33
N ASN A 93 13.16 0.36 15.13
CA ASN A 93 13.03 1.59 14.35
C ASN A 93 13.36 1.47 12.85
N GLU A 94 13.49 0.27 12.31
CA GLU A 94 13.52 0.04 10.86
C GLU A 94 12.10 0.22 10.28
N ALA A 95 12.01 0.80 9.08
CA ALA A 95 10.75 1.10 8.41
C ALA A 95 10.85 0.77 6.90
N ILE A 96 9.69 0.44 6.31
CA ILE A 96 9.48 0.21 4.88
C ILE A 96 8.57 1.31 4.35
#